data_AF-A0A3A5W403-F1
#
_entry.id   AF-A0A3A5W403-F1
#
_cell.length_a   1.000
_cell.length_b   1.000
_cell.length_c   1.000
_cell.angle_alpha   90.00
_cell.angle_beta   90.00
_cell.angle_gamma   90.00
#
_symmetry.space_group_name_H-M   'P 1'
#
loop_
_entity.id
_entity.type
_entity.pdbx_description
1 polymer ?
#
loop_
_entity_poly.entity_id
_entity_poly.type
_entity_poly.pdbx_seq_one_letter_code
_entity_poly.pdbx_strand_id
1 'polypeptide(L)'
;MGDDMDDIRRALTIVFRGHEGIPQADVERMFSFDMEWVAPHEAEEVVDALQTAGWLTSKNGQLHLAVDLGEIDVPFGWFPRPSRLMRPVSATAATPEPTAVVSPAPATKRQAVVSSAGPIEGTAVSDDPRARLTKRVARFIARQSGLEMDELQRRAERKTRAFHLITPWMAYALVAREQGLVMDDIVQSLDVV
;
A
#
# COMPACT_ATOMS: atom_id res chain seq x y z
N MET A 1 4.45 24.48 -0.78
CA MET A 1 5.90 24.68 -0.51
C MET A 1 6.28 24.15 0.87
N GLY A 2 5.77 24.70 1.98
CA GLY A 2 6.06 24.15 3.33
C GLY A 2 5.62 22.69 3.48
N ASP A 3 4.35 22.39 3.18
CA ASP A 3 3.82 21.01 3.27
C ASP A 3 4.53 19.99 2.36
N ASP A 4 5.03 20.42 1.19
CA ASP A 4 5.69 19.50 0.26
C ASP A 4 7.10 19.13 0.74
N MET A 5 7.82 20.11 1.27
CA MET A 5 9.13 19.92 1.87
C MET A 5 9.04 19.09 3.16
N ASP A 6 8.03 19.37 3.99
CA ASP A 6 7.80 18.65 5.22
C ASP A 6 7.42 17.19 4.96
N ASP A 7 6.66 16.89 3.89
CA ASP A 7 6.38 15.51 3.51
C ASP A 7 7.64 14.72 3.15
N ILE A 8 8.57 15.32 2.39
CA ILE A 8 9.84 14.67 2.06
C ILE A 8 10.66 14.48 3.34
N ARG A 9 10.73 15.49 4.21
CA ARG A 9 11.42 15.37 5.50
C ARG A 9 10.83 14.28 6.37
N ARG A 10 9.50 14.15 6.46
CA ARG A 10 8.84 13.06 7.20
C ARG A 10 9.18 11.71 6.61
N ALA A 11 9.08 11.56 5.29
CA ALA A 11 9.41 10.32 4.60
C ALA A 11 10.86 9.89 4.87
N LEU A 12 11.81 10.80 4.71
CA LEU A 12 13.23 10.56 4.97
C LEU A 12 13.53 10.31 6.45
N THR A 13 12.84 11.01 7.36
CA THR A 13 12.98 10.79 8.81
C THR A 13 12.56 9.38 9.20
N ILE A 14 11.51 8.84 8.57
CA ILE A 14 11.06 7.48 8.83
C ILE A 14 12.05 6.46 8.26
N VAL A 15 12.48 6.64 7.00
CA VAL A 15 13.37 5.69 6.31
C VAL A 15 14.77 5.67 6.94
N PHE A 16 15.32 6.83 7.31
CA PHE A 16 16.66 6.93 7.89
C PHE A 16 16.68 6.88 9.42
N ARG A 17 15.56 6.51 10.06
CA ARG A 17 15.46 6.48 11.52
C ARG A 17 16.46 5.49 12.12
N GLY A 18 17.50 6.01 12.78
CA GLY A 18 18.54 5.18 13.40
C GLY A 18 19.59 4.63 12.41
N HIS A 19 19.60 5.12 11.17
CA HIS A 19 20.56 4.73 10.14
C HIS A 19 21.35 5.95 9.67
N GLU A 20 22.68 5.90 9.74
CA GLU A 20 23.53 6.95 9.17
C GLU A 20 23.68 6.82 7.65
N GLY A 21 23.62 5.58 7.13
CA GLY A 21 23.69 5.28 5.70
C GLY A 21 23.04 3.95 5.38
N ILE A 22 22.38 3.87 4.21
CA ILE A 22 21.60 2.71 3.78
C ILE A 22 21.96 2.39 2.32
N PRO A 23 22.22 1.13 1.95
CA PRO A 23 22.42 0.74 0.54
C PRO A 23 21.23 1.18 -0.33
N GLN A 24 21.48 1.61 -1.57
CA GLN A 24 20.43 2.10 -2.46
C GLN A 24 19.27 1.10 -2.63
N ALA A 25 19.59 -0.18 -2.88
CA ALA A 25 18.59 -1.23 -3.02
C ALA A 25 17.71 -1.41 -1.76
N ASP A 26 18.26 -1.15 -0.57
CA ASP A 26 17.50 -1.21 0.68
C ASP A 26 16.59 0.00 0.81
N VAL A 27 17.01 1.20 0.37
CA VAL A 27 16.15 2.39 0.34
C VAL A 27 14.98 2.20 -0.64
N GLU A 28 15.25 1.67 -1.83
CA GLU A 28 14.22 1.33 -2.82
C GLU A 28 13.22 0.30 -2.26
N ARG A 29 13.74 -0.75 -1.60
CA ARG A 29 12.92 -1.76 -0.93
C ARG A 29 12.08 -1.17 0.21
N MET A 30 12.65 -0.26 1.00
CA MET A 30 11.93 0.41 2.09
C MET A 30 10.78 1.26 1.54
N PHE A 31 11.01 2.01 0.47
CA PHE A 31 9.96 2.82 -0.16
C PHE A 31 8.83 1.97 -0.77
N SER A 32 9.14 0.80 -1.33
CA SER A 32 8.19 -0.01 -2.10
C SER A 32 7.55 -1.18 -1.37
N PHE A 33 8.29 -1.89 -0.52
CA PHE A 33 7.80 -3.09 0.18
C PHE A 33 7.54 -2.85 1.66
N ASP A 34 8.43 -2.15 2.35
CA ASP A 34 8.27 -1.98 3.81
C ASP A 34 7.21 -0.92 4.11
N MET A 35 7.27 0.20 3.39
CA MET A 35 6.35 1.33 3.59
C MET A 35 5.20 1.36 2.58
N GLU A 36 5.32 0.63 1.47
CA GLU A 36 4.33 0.57 0.38
C GLU A 36 3.93 1.97 -0.14
N TRP A 37 4.87 2.92 -0.15
CA TRP A 37 4.61 4.30 -0.57
C TRP A 37 4.62 4.47 -2.09
N VAL A 38 5.40 3.66 -2.79
CA VAL A 38 5.54 3.68 -4.25
C VAL A 38 5.58 2.27 -4.80
N ALA A 39 5.25 2.08 -6.07
CA ALA A 39 5.34 0.75 -6.67
C ALA A 39 6.81 0.31 -6.82
N PRO A 40 7.12 -1.01 -6.80
CA PRO A 40 8.50 -1.49 -6.93
C PRO A 40 9.24 -1.01 -8.18
N HIS A 41 8.52 -0.82 -9.30
CA HIS A 41 9.09 -0.33 -10.55
C HIS A 41 9.31 1.18 -10.58
N GLU A 42 8.77 1.93 -9.62
CA GLU A 42 8.93 3.38 -9.46
C GLU A 42 9.97 3.72 -8.38
N ALA A 43 10.42 2.75 -7.58
CA ALA A 43 11.27 2.98 -6.42
C ALA A 43 12.65 3.55 -6.79
N GLU A 44 13.25 3.04 -7.87
CA GLU A 44 14.51 3.56 -8.42
C GLU A 44 14.36 5.03 -8.84
N GLU A 45 13.25 5.36 -9.54
CA GLU A 45 12.96 6.73 -9.98
C GLU A 45 12.81 7.70 -8.80
N VAL A 46 12.18 7.28 -7.69
CA VAL A 46 12.10 8.08 -6.46
C VAL A 46 13.47 8.39 -5.90
N VAL A 47 14.34 7.38 -5.80
CA VAL A 47 15.67 7.54 -5.21
C VAL A 47 16.53 8.46 -6.07
N ASP A 48 16.48 8.31 -7.40
CA ASP A 48 17.16 9.20 -8.34
C ASP A 48 16.62 10.62 -8.28
N ALA A 49 15.30 10.80 -8.16
CA ALA A 49 14.68 12.11 -8.01
C ALA A 49 15.10 12.79 -6.70
N LEU A 50 15.18 12.05 -5.60
CA LEU A 50 15.63 12.56 -4.29
C LEU A 50 17.12 12.91 -4.29
N GLN A 51 17.96 12.13 -4.96
CA GLN A 51 19.37 12.46 -5.17
C GLN A 51 19.52 13.74 -6.03
N THR A 52 18.78 13.82 -7.13
CA THR A 52 18.81 14.97 -8.04
C THR A 52 18.33 16.25 -7.37
N ALA A 53 17.29 16.17 -6.53
CA ALA A 53 16.79 17.30 -5.75
C ALA A 53 17.68 17.65 -4.53
N GLY A 54 18.75 16.88 -4.30
CA GLY A 54 19.74 17.16 -3.26
C GLY A 54 19.33 16.73 -1.85
N TRP A 55 18.38 15.80 -1.72
CA TRP A 55 18.00 15.23 -0.42
C TRP A 55 18.90 14.08 0.00
N LEU A 56 19.38 13.31 -0.97
CA LEU A 56 20.23 12.14 -0.75
C LEU A 56 21.57 12.32 -1.44
N THR A 57 22.62 11.76 -0.85
CA THR A 57 23.97 11.70 -1.44
C THR A 57 24.53 10.29 -1.32
N SER A 58 25.13 9.79 -2.39
CA SER A 58 25.79 8.49 -2.39
C SER A 58 27.25 8.61 -1.93
N LYS A 59 27.63 7.86 -0.90
CA LYS A 59 29.01 7.75 -0.39
C LYS A 59 29.31 6.28 -0.12
N ASN A 60 30.42 5.77 -0.66
CA ASN A 60 30.87 4.39 -0.45
C ASN A 60 29.80 3.31 -0.76
N GLY A 61 28.93 3.56 -1.75
CA GLY A 61 27.84 2.63 -2.11
C GLY A 61 26.63 2.67 -1.17
N GLN A 62 26.56 3.63 -0.25
CA GLN A 62 25.43 3.87 0.62
C GLN A 62 24.85 5.27 0.40
N LEU A 63 23.53 5.39 0.53
CA LEU A 63 22.83 6.67 0.52
C LEU A 63 22.84 7.24 1.93
N HIS A 64 23.11 8.54 2.01
CA HIS A 64 23.09 9.34 3.22
C HIS A 64 22.20 10.55 3.00
N LEU A 65 21.63 11.09 4.07
CA LEU A 65 20.95 12.39 4.03
C LEU A 65 21.96 13.48 3.68
N ALA A 66 21.66 14.27 2.66
CA ALA A 66 22.49 15.39 2.22
C ALA A 66 22.19 16.69 3.00
N VAL A 67 21.03 16.75 3.64
CA VAL A 67 20.57 17.90 4.45
C VAL A 67 20.13 17.43 5.83
N ASP A 68 20.28 18.31 6.82
CA ASP A 68 19.66 18.11 8.13
C ASP A 68 18.13 18.28 7.99
N LEU A 69 17.39 17.27 8.44
CA LEU A 69 15.93 17.26 8.35
C LEU A 69 15.30 18.11 9.47
N GLY A 70 16.06 18.42 10.52
CA GLY A 70 15.58 19.13 11.71
C GLY A 70 14.56 18.34 12.52
N GLU A 71 13.93 19.00 13.49
CA GLU A 71 12.84 18.40 14.26
C GLU A 71 11.53 18.47 13.47
N ILE A 72 11.08 17.31 12.97
CA ILE A 72 9.79 17.19 12.28
C ILE A 72 8.86 16.21 12.99
N ASP A 73 7.62 16.64 13.21
CA ASP A 73 6.57 15.77 13.74
C ASP A 73 6.01 14.87 12.64
N VAL A 74 6.01 13.56 12.89
CA VAL A 74 5.46 12.53 12.01
C VAL A 74 4.24 11.94 12.73
N PRO A 75 3.01 12.35 12.36
CA PRO A 75 1.83 11.85 13.05
C PRO A 75 1.66 10.35 12.85
N PHE A 76 1.08 9.68 13.84
CA PHE A 76 0.81 8.25 13.74
C PHE A 76 -0.13 7.96 12.55
N GLY A 77 0.24 6.99 11.71
CA GLY A 77 -0.51 6.65 10.50
C GLY A 77 -0.34 7.64 9.34
N TRP A 78 0.66 8.54 9.41
CA TRP A 78 0.98 9.41 8.30
C TRP A 78 1.47 8.63 7.07
N PHE A 79 1.05 9.08 5.89
CA PHE A 79 1.42 8.50 4.60
C PHE A 79 1.72 9.62 3.60
N PRO A 80 2.85 9.57 2.86
CA PRO A 80 3.21 10.60 1.90
C PRO A 80 2.32 10.54 0.67
N ARG A 81 2.20 11.67 -0.04
CA ARG A 81 1.68 11.62 -1.41
C ARG A 81 2.80 11.08 -2.32
N PRO A 82 2.60 9.95 -3.04
CA PRO A 82 3.65 9.36 -3.87
C PRO A 82 4.25 10.35 -4.89
N SER A 83 3.40 11.22 -5.44
CA SER A 83 3.80 12.26 -6.39
C SER A 83 4.82 13.25 -5.83
N ARG A 84 4.87 13.46 -4.50
CA ARG A 84 5.85 14.33 -3.83
C ARG A 84 7.22 13.67 -3.72
N LEU A 85 7.29 12.34 -3.68
CA LEU A 85 8.53 11.57 -3.69
C LEU A 85 9.10 11.42 -5.10
N MET A 86 8.22 11.24 -6.10
CA MET A 86 8.60 11.17 -7.52
C MET A 86 9.05 12.54 -8.07
N ARG A 87 8.51 13.63 -7.52
CA ARG A 87 8.86 15.01 -7.92
C ARG A 87 9.16 15.85 -6.69
N PRO A 88 10.30 15.59 -6.03
CA PRO A 88 10.66 16.26 -4.81
C PRO A 88 11.02 17.73 -5.07
N VAL A 89 10.63 18.62 -4.15
CA VAL A 89 11.12 20.00 -4.14
C VAL A 89 12.61 20.01 -3.81
N SER A 90 13.39 20.94 -4.34
CA SER A 90 14.83 21.02 -4.05
C SER A 90 15.12 21.22 -2.56
N ALA A 91 16.07 20.46 -2.01
CA ALA A 91 16.45 20.50 -0.59
C ALA A 91 17.12 21.83 -0.18
N THR A 92 17.75 22.51 -1.13
CA THR A 92 18.27 23.88 -0.95
C THR A 92 17.32 24.85 -1.64
N ALA A 93 16.63 25.68 -0.86
CA ALA A 93 15.94 26.85 -1.39
C ALA A 93 16.98 27.94 -1.74
N ALA A 94 17.67 27.78 -2.87
CA ALA A 94 18.46 28.86 -3.48
C ALA A 94 18.12 28.92 -4.97
N THR A 95 17.34 29.95 -5.31
CA THR A 95 17.20 30.62 -6.61
C THR A 95 17.04 29.74 -7.87
N PRO A 96 15.86 29.74 -8.53
CA PRO A 96 15.78 29.24 -9.89
C PRO A 96 16.54 30.18 -10.83
N GLU A 97 17.51 29.64 -11.58
CA GLU A 97 17.96 30.30 -12.81
C GLU A 97 16.77 30.42 -13.78
N PRO A 98 16.62 31.56 -14.46
CA PRO A 98 15.41 31.89 -15.20
C PRO A 98 15.43 31.21 -16.56
N THR A 99 14.59 30.20 -16.76
CA THR A 99 14.21 29.81 -18.13
C THR A 99 12.81 30.35 -18.44
N ALA A 100 12.82 31.41 -19.22
CA ALA A 100 11.83 31.82 -20.21
C ALA A 100 10.33 31.74 -19.83
N VAL A 101 9.81 32.92 -19.50
CA VAL A 101 8.47 33.42 -19.86
C VAL A 101 7.73 32.62 -20.94
N VAL A 102 6.57 32.05 -20.58
CA VAL A 102 5.35 32.16 -21.40
C VAL A 102 4.15 32.40 -20.48
N SER A 103 3.47 33.51 -20.74
CA SER A 103 2.30 34.03 -20.01
C SER A 103 1.04 33.14 -20.16
N PRO A 104 0.04 33.28 -19.27
CA PRO A 104 -1.08 32.35 -19.11
C PRO A 104 -2.37 32.81 -19.82
N ALA A 105 -3.22 31.84 -20.20
CA ALA A 105 -4.66 32.00 -20.41
C ALA A 105 -5.37 30.61 -20.40
N PRO A 106 -6.69 30.51 -20.22
CA PRO A 106 -7.33 30.45 -18.91
C PRO A 106 -8.10 29.13 -18.67
N ALA A 107 -8.49 28.95 -17.42
CA ALA A 107 -9.25 27.84 -16.86
C ALA A 107 -10.47 27.40 -17.68
N THR A 108 -10.59 26.09 -17.90
CA THR A 108 -11.87 25.44 -18.21
C THR A 108 -12.22 24.49 -17.08
N LYS A 109 -13.28 24.84 -16.34
CA LYS A 109 -14.02 23.95 -15.44
C LYS A 109 -14.44 22.70 -16.21
N ARG A 110 -14.16 21.51 -15.70
CA ARG A 110 -14.93 20.30 -16.05
C ARG A 110 -15.27 19.51 -14.78
N GLN A 111 -16.54 19.18 -14.73
CA GLN A 111 -17.30 18.66 -13.62
C GLN A 111 -16.86 17.23 -13.24
N ALA A 112 -17.03 16.94 -11.94
CA ALA A 112 -17.07 15.59 -11.43
C ALA A 112 -18.18 14.80 -12.12
N VAL A 113 -17.82 13.64 -12.68
CA VAL A 113 -18.77 12.60 -13.05
C VAL A 113 -18.51 11.42 -12.11
N VAL A 114 -19.42 11.32 -11.15
CA VAL A 114 -19.76 10.11 -10.42
C VAL A 114 -19.89 8.93 -11.39
N SER A 115 -19.16 7.85 -11.15
CA SER A 115 -19.48 6.53 -11.69
C SER A 115 -19.69 5.58 -10.53
N SER A 116 -20.97 5.41 -10.21
CA SER A 116 -21.50 4.28 -9.44
C SER A 116 -21.23 2.99 -10.21
N ALA A 117 -20.35 2.13 -9.71
CA ALA A 117 -20.29 0.74 -10.14
C ALA A 117 -21.21 -0.08 -9.24
N GLY A 118 -22.35 -0.49 -9.82
CA GLY A 118 -23.23 -1.49 -9.22
C GLY A 118 -22.62 -2.89 -9.25
N PRO A 119 -23.28 -3.87 -8.61
CA PRO A 119 -22.72 -5.19 -8.29
C PRO A 119 -22.59 -6.06 -9.54
N ILE A 120 -21.42 -6.67 -9.73
CA ILE A 120 -21.22 -7.73 -10.72
C ILE A 120 -21.60 -9.05 -10.06
N GLU A 121 -22.84 -9.48 -10.25
CA GLU A 121 -23.18 -10.90 -10.22
C GLU A 121 -22.64 -11.55 -11.49
N GLY A 122 -21.81 -12.58 -11.33
CA GLY A 122 -21.22 -13.32 -12.42
C GLY A 122 -20.68 -14.65 -11.94
N THR A 123 -21.54 -15.67 -11.97
CA THR A 123 -21.22 -17.09 -11.77
C THR A 123 -20.34 -17.63 -12.90
N ALA A 124 -19.08 -17.20 -12.94
CA ALA A 124 -18.05 -17.91 -13.69
C ALA A 124 -17.52 -19.03 -12.81
N VAL A 125 -17.73 -20.29 -13.21
CA VAL A 125 -17.04 -21.44 -12.60
C VAL A 125 -15.58 -21.35 -13.04
N SER A 126 -14.81 -20.52 -12.33
CA SER A 126 -13.37 -20.43 -12.47
C SER A 126 -12.76 -21.77 -12.07
N ASP A 127 -11.99 -22.37 -12.97
CA ASP A 127 -11.15 -23.56 -12.71
C ASP A 127 -9.87 -23.18 -11.92
N ASP A 128 -9.96 -22.14 -11.10
CA ASP A 128 -8.89 -21.71 -10.22
C ASP A 128 -8.78 -22.68 -9.03
N PRO A 129 -7.60 -23.28 -8.77
CA PRO A 129 -7.33 -24.07 -7.58
C PRO A 129 -7.79 -23.40 -6.28
N ARG A 130 -7.67 -22.06 -6.18
CA ARG A 130 -8.09 -21.28 -5.01
C ARG A 130 -9.60 -21.25 -4.85
N ALA A 131 -10.35 -21.12 -5.95
CA ALA A 131 -11.81 -21.15 -5.92
C ALA A 131 -12.34 -22.53 -5.48
N ARG A 132 -11.65 -23.62 -5.90
CA ARG A 132 -11.95 -25.00 -5.45
C ARG A 132 -11.70 -25.18 -3.96
N LEU A 133 -10.60 -24.64 -3.44
CA LEU A 133 -10.28 -24.64 -2.01
C LEU A 133 -11.37 -23.90 -1.22
N THR A 134 -11.70 -22.67 -1.61
CA THR A 134 -12.72 -21.86 -0.93
C THR A 134 -14.08 -22.56 -0.88
N LYS A 135 -14.54 -23.15 -1.98
CA LYS A 135 -15.82 -23.91 -2.01
C LYS A 135 -15.80 -25.11 -1.06
N ARG A 136 -14.67 -25.79 -0.94
CA ARG A 136 -14.52 -26.96 -0.06
C ARG A 136 -14.57 -26.56 1.41
N VAL A 137 -13.81 -25.54 1.77
CA VAL A 137 -13.76 -24.97 3.13
C VAL A 137 -15.14 -24.49 3.55
N ALA A 138 -15.82 -23.73 2.67
CA ALA A 138 -17.18 -23.28 2.92
C ALA A 138 -18.12 -24.45 3.21
N ARG A 139 -18.12 -25.50 2.37
CA ARG A 139 -18.97 -26.68 2.56
C ARG A 139 -18.65 -27.46 3.84
N PHE A 140 -17.36 -27.61 4.17
CA PHE A 140 -16.93 -28.26 5.41
C PHE A 140 -17.46 -27.50 6.64
N ILE A 141 -17.29 -26.17 6.65
CA ILE A 141 -17.72 -25.31 7.75
C ILE A 141 -19.24 -25.31 7.88
N ALA A 142 -19.98 -25.26 6.76
CA ALA A 142 -21.46 -25.33 6.80
C ALA A 142 -21.94 -26.58 7.53
N ARG A 143 -21.34 -27.72 7.17
CA ARG A 143 -21.70 -29.02 7.72
C ARG A 143 -21.35 -29.14 9.20
N GLN A 144 -20.20 -28.60 9.60
CA GLN A 144 -19.71 -28.68 10.97
C GLN A 144 -20.37 -27.65 11.91
N SER A 145 -20.62 -26.43 11.42
CA SER A 145 -21.24 -25.35 12.22
C SER A 145 -22.77 -25.41 12.26
N GLY A 146 -23.40 -26.20 11.38
CA GLY A 146 -24.86 -26.23 11.23
C GLY A 146 -25.45 -24.96 10.60
N LEU A 147 -24.60 -24.08 10.05
CA LEU A 147 -25.05 -22.88 9.34
C LEU A 147 -25.47 -23.21 7.91
N GLU A 148 -26.55 -22.58 7.46
CA GLU A 148 -26.91 -22.56 6.05
C GLU A 148 -25.82 -21.87 5.21
N MET A 149 -25.68 -22.30 3.96
CA MET A 149 -24.63 -21.77 3.08
C MET A 149 -24.75 -20.28 2.80
N ASP A 150 -25.98 -19.78 2.68
CA ASP A 150 -26.26 -18.35 2.44
C ASP A 150 -25.92 -17.52 3.68
N GLU A 151 -26.23 -18.03 4.87
CA GLU A 151 -25.84 -17.39 6.14
C GLU A 151 -24.32 -17.36 6.30
N LEU A 152 -23.65 -18.47 5.99
CA LEU A 152 -22.20 -18.57 6.04
C LEU A 152 -21.54 -17.59 5.06
N GLN A 153 -22.04 -17.52 3.82
CA GLN A 153 -21.56 -16.58 2.80
C GLN A 153 -21.74 -15.13 3.25
N ARG A 154 -22.92 -14.75 3.77
CA ARG A 154 -23.17 -13.39 4.26
C ARG A 154 -22.22 -13.03 5.42
N ARG A 155 -21.93 -13.97 6.31
CA ARG A 155 -20.94 -13.75 7.40
C ARG A 155 -19.53 -13.59 6.85
N ALA A 156 -19.12 -14.43 5.91
CA ALA A 156 -17.81 -14.33 5.27
C ALA A 156 -17.65 -13.01 4.50
N GLU A 157 -18.67 -12.57 3.74
CA GLU A 157 -18.66 -11.28 3.04
C GLU A 157 -18.50 -10.10 4.00
N ARG A 158 -19.16 -10.14 5.17
CA ARG A 158 -18.94 -9.13 6.22
C ARG A 158 -17.50 -9.13 6.73
N LYS A 159 -16.86 -10.29 6.86
CA LYS A 159 -15.44 -10.39 7.21
C LYS A 159 -14.56 -9.81 6.10
N THR A 160 -14.83 -10.15 4.84
CA THR A 160 -14.08 -9.60 3.70
C THR A 160 -14.20 -8.08 3.60
N ARG A 161 -15.36 -7.49 3.94
CA ARG A 161 -15.53 -6.03 3.97
C ARG A 161 -14.82 -5.37 5.14
N ALA A 162 -14.75 -6.03 6.29
CA ALA A 162 -14.07 -5.51 7.47
C ALA A 162 -12.54 -5.60 7.33
N PHE A 163 -12.05 -6.72 6.82
CA PHE A 163 -10.62 -6.99 6.62
C PHE A 163 -10.26 -6.75 5.14
N HIS A 164 -9.60 -5.63 4.87
CA HIS A 164 -9.32 -5.19 3.50
C HIS A 164 -8.32 -6.11 2.76
N LEU A 165 -7.48 -6.84 3.51
CA LEU A 165 -6.45 -7.75 3.00
C LEU A 165 -6.66 -9.18 3.51
N ILE A 166 -7.83 -9.77 3.23
CA ILE A 166 -8.13 -11.16 3.60
C ILE A 166 -8.49 -11.99 2.38
N THR A 167 -8.01 -13.23 2.35
CA THR A 167 -8.41 -14.19 1.31
C THR A 167 -9.81 -14.76 1.61
N PRO A 168 -10.61 -15.11 0.59
CA PRO A 168 -11.97 -15.62 0.81
C PRO A 168 -12.04 -16.87 1.71
N TRP A 169 -11.10 -17.80 1.58
CA TRP A 169 -11.06 -18.99 2.44
C TRP A 169 -10.76 -18.63 3.91
N MET A 170 -9.92 -17.62 4.15
CA MET A 170 -9.62 -17.15 5.51
C MET A 170 -10.83 -16.44 6.12
N ALA A 171 -11.62 -15.72 5.33
CA ALA A 171 -12.89 -15.16 5.80
C ALA A 171 -13.85 -16.25 6.31
N TYR A 172 -13.95 -17.38 5.61
CA TYR A 172 -14.70 -18.54 6.10
C TYR A 172 -14.10 -19.15 7.36
N ALA A 173 -12.77 -19.32 7.43
CA ALA A 173 -12.09 -19.85 8.61
C ALA A 173 -12.33 -19.00 9.87
N LEU A 174 -12.36 -17.67 9.73
CA LEU A 174 -12.70 -16.77 10.82
C LEU A 174 -14.15 -16.98 11.31
N VAL A 175 -15.10 -17.14 10.39
CA VAL A 175 -16.50 -17.44 10.77
C VAL A 175 -16.57 -18.78 11.50
N ALA A 176 -15.84 -19.79 11.04
CA ALA A 176 -15.79 -21.09 11.70
C ALA A 176 -15.25 -20.99 13.13
N ARG A 177 -14.18 -20.23 13.34
CA ARG A 177 -13.64 -19.96 14.68
C ARG A 177 -14.68 -19.28 15.59
N GLU A 178 -15.47 -18.36 15.06
CA GLU A 178 -16.57 -17.72 15.80
C GLU A 178 -17.71 -18.68 16.13
N GLN A 179 -17.90 -19.76 15.35
CA GLN A 179 -18.85 -20.83 15.68
C GLN A 179 -18.28 -21.87 16.66
N GLY A 180 -17.06 -21.64 17.18
CA GLY A 180 -16.42 -22.55 18.14
C GLY A 180 -15.78 -23.79 17.51
N LEU A 181 -15.56 -23.78 16.19
CA LEU A 181 -14.85 -24.87 15.51
C LEU A 181 -13.35 -24.85 15.85
N VAL A 182 -12.76 -26.03 16.00
CA VAL A 182 -11.33 -26.22 16.26
C VAL A 182 -10.55 -25.83 15.01
N MET A 183 -9.51 -25.01 15.16
CA MET A 183 -8.72 -24.53 14.02
C MET A 183 -7.97 -25.66 13.31
N ASP A 184 -7.52 -26.67 14.05
CA ASP A 184 -6.81 -27.82 13.47
C ASP A 184 -7.68 -28.57 12.47
N ASP A 185 -8.98 -28.73 12.74
CA ASP A 185 -9.93 -29.37 11.83
C ASP A 185 -10.13 -28.54 10.54
N ILE A 186 -10.10 -27.21 10.67
CA ILE A 186 -10.19 -26.28 9.53
C ILE A 186 -8.91 -26.36 8.70
N VAL A 187 -7.74 -26.38 9.32
CA VAL A 187 -6.44 -26.50 8.64
C VAL A 187 -6.31 -27.84 7.94
N GLN A 188 -6.71 -28.95 8.57
CA GLN A 188 -6.76 -30.26 7.91
C GLN A 188 -7.70 -30.28 6.70
N SER A 189 -8.77 -29.48 6.71
CA SER A 189 -9.64 -29.34 5.52
C SER A 189 -8.97 -28.59 4.36
N LEU A 190 -7.90 -27.84 4.63
CA LEU A 190 -7.08 -27.10 3.66
C LEU A 190 -5.93 -27.96 3.11
N ASP A 191 -5.42 -28.92 3.88
CA ASP A 191 -4.28 -29.79 3.52
C ASP A 191 -4.66 -30.81 2.44
N VAL A 192 -4.78 -30.34 1.20
CA VAL A 192 -4.87 -31.17 0.00
C VAL A 192 -4.30 -30.41 -1.20
N VAL A 193 -2.96 -30.39 -1.30
CA VAL A 193 -2.16 -30.88 -2.45
C VAL A 193 -0.85 -31.38 -1.85
#